data_AF-A0A379CIK6-F1
#
_entry.id   AF-A0A379CIK6-F1
#
_cell.length_a   1.000
_cell.length_b   1.000
_cell.length_c   1.000
_cell.angle_alpha   90.00
_cell.angle_beta   90.00
_cell.angle_gamma   90.00
#
_symmetry.space_group_name_H-M   'P 1'
#
loop_
_entity.id
_entity.type
_entity.pdbx_description
1 polymer ?
#
loop_
_entity_poly.entity_id
_entity_poly.type
_entity_poly.pdbx_seq_one_letter_code
_entity_poly.pdbx_strand_id
1 'polypeptide(L)' 'MNLVIYADDEIIFNPDTIYRDGKTIKAKKNLDYYHLCEFKNDDIAKEYFIGLKNSIHDKPRGMDIINVKFE' A
#
# COMPACT_ATOMS: atom_id res chain seq x y z
N MET A 1 -1.71 3.15 -12.50
CA MET A 1 -0.72 3.14 -11.41
C MET A 1 -0.45 1.65 -11.18
N ASN A 2 0.74 1.15 -11.52
CA ASN A 2 1.06 -0.28 -11.39
C ASN A 2 1.73 -0.47 -10.03
N LEU A 3 0.91 -0.64 -9.00
CA LEU A 3 1.40 -0.76 -7.63
C LEU A 3 1.57 -2.23 -7.31
N VAL A 4 2.79 -2.65 -7.00
CA VAL A 4 3.07 -4.06 -6.76
C VAL A 4 3.58 -4.21 -5.33
N ILE A 5 2.83 -4.96 -4.53
CA ILE A 5 3.20 -5.32 -3.16
C ILE A 5 4.07 -6.56 -3.24
N TYR A 6 5.23 -6.47 -2.60
CA TYR A 6 6.19 -7.56 -2.47
C TYR A 6 6.31 -7.94 -1.00
N ALA A 7 6.55 -9.23 -0.74
CA ALA A 7 7.26 -9.64 0.46
C ALA A 7 8.35 -10.63 0.03
N ASP A 8 9.50 -10.55 0.70
CA ASP A 8 10.67 -11.40 0.43
C ASP A 8 11.05 -11.50 -1.05
N ASP A 9 11.04 -10.34 -1.75
CA ASP A 9 11.36 -10.20 -3.19
C ASP A 9 10.40 -10.91 -4.17
N GLU A 10 9.30 -11.48 -3.70
CA GLU A 10 8.23 -12.04 -4.54
C GLU A 10 7.07 -11.07 -4.75
N ILE A 11 6.51 -11.01 -5.96
CA ILE A 11 5.28 -10.27 -6.24
C ILE A 11 4.11 -11.00 -5.59
N ILE A 12 3.53 -10.41 -4.55
CA ILE A 12 2.40 -11.03 -3.85
C ILE A 12 1.08 -10.46 -4.36
N PHE A 13 1.03 -9.17 -4.69
CA PHE A 13 -0.25 -8.53 -4.99
C PHE A 13 -0.12 -7.23 -5.80
N ASN A 14 -0.93 -7.03 -6.84
CA ASN A 14 -0.95 -5.80 -7.65
C ASN A 14 -2.34 -5.14 -7.65
N PRO A 15 -2.68 -4.31 -6.65
CA PRO A 15 -3.99 -3.68 -6.56
C PRO A 15 -4.21 -2.60 -7.61
N ASP A 16 -5.48 -2.41 -7.99
CA ASP A 16 -5.88 -1.31 -8.87
C ASP A 16 -5.86 0.03 -8.11
N THR A 17 -6.20 -0.01 -6.81
CA THR A 17 -6.20 1.16 -5.92
C THR A 17 -5.78 0.77 -4.51
N ILE A 18 -4.99 1.61 -3.85
CA ILE A 18 -4.80 1.59 -2.40
C ILE A 18 -5.38 2.86 -1.80
N TYR A 19 -6.07 2.72 -0.68
CA TYR A 19 -6.71 3.82 0.01
C TYR A 19 -6.69 3.62 1.52
N ARG A 20 -6.84 4.73 2.24
CA ARG A 20 -6.94 4.75 3.70
C ARG A 20 -8.41 4.81 4.10
N ASP A 21 -8.76 4.03 5.12
CA ASP A 21 -10.07 4.03 5.77
C ASP A 21 -9.86 4.08 7.29
N GLY A 22 -9.88 5.29 7.83
CA GLY A 22 -9.49 5.55 9.22
C GLY A 22 -8.07 5.05 9.53
N LYS A 23 -7.95 4.25 10.60
CA LYS A 23 -6.70 3.60 11.01
C LYS A 23 -6.26 2.41 10.13
N THR A 24 -6.98 2.11 9.05
CA THR A 24 -6.69 0.97 8.17
C THR A 24 -6.24 1.42 6.79
N ILE A 25 -5.34 0.65 6.19
CA ILE A 25 -4.98 0.76 4.77
C ILE A 25 -5.54 -0.45 4.05
N LYS A 26 -6.29 -0.18 2.98
CA LYS A 26 -7.01 -1.15 2.19
C LYS A 26 -6.60 -1.06 0.74
N ALA A 27 -6.83 -2.16 0.03
CA ALA A 27 -6.58 -2.23 -1.38
C ALA A 27 -7.77 -2.83 -2.11
N LYS A 28 -7.96 -2.43 -3.36
CA LYS A 28 -8.98 -2.96 -4.25
C LYS A 28 -8.31 -3.63 -5.44
N LYS A 29 -8.75 -4.84 -5.77
CA LYS A 29 -8.40 -5.53 -7.00
C LYS A 29 -9.67 -6.07 -7.64
N ASN A 30 -10.00 -5.61 -8.84
CA ASN A 30 -11.27 -5.87 -9.51
C ASN A 30 -12.47 -5.49 -8.61
N LEU A 31 -13.28 -6.46 -8.19
CA LEU A 31 -14.41 -6.27 -7.29
C LEU A 31 -14.08 -6.65 -5.83
N ASP A 32 -12.88 -7.14 -5.59
CA ASP A 32 -12.44 -7.63 -4.29
C ASP A 32 -11.72 -6.54 -3.48
N TYR A 33 -11.91 -6.61 -2.16
CA TYR A 33 -11.35 -5.67 -1.20
C TYR A 33 -10.46 -6.40 -0.21
N TYR A 34 -9.28 -5.86 0.01
CA TYR A 34 -8.23 -6.46 0.84
C TYR A 34 -7.84 -5.49 1.94
N HIS A 35 -7.66 -6.03 3.15
CA HIS A 35 -7.08 -5.31 4.27
C HIS A 35 -5.57 -5.55 4.26
N LEU A 36 -4.78 -4.49 4.11
CA LEU A 36 -3.33 -4.58 4.08
C LEU A 36 -2.74 -4.43 5.49
N CYS A 37 -3.05 -3.31 6.14
CA CYS A 37 -2.51 -2.98 7.47
C CYS A 37 -3.55 -2.29 8.34
N GLU A 38 -3.45 -2.50 9.65
CA GLU A 38 -4.18 -1.76 10.68
C GLU A 38 -3.18 -1.11 11.63
N PHE A 39 -3.36 0.18 11.88
CA PHE A 39 -2.50 0.95 12.77
C PHE A 39 -3.18 1.20 14.11
N LYS A 40 -2.38 1.55 15.11
CA LYS A 40 -2.86 1.86 16.46
C LYS A 40 -3.84 3.04 16.50
N ASN A 41 -3.64 4.04 15.62
CA ASN A 41 -4.49 5.22 15.52
C ASN A 41 -4.52 5.79 14.09
N ASP A 42 -5.39 6.78 13.88
CA ASP A 42 -5.62 7.43 12.59
C ASP A 42 -4.39 8.20 12.09
N ASP A 43 -3.69 8.88 13.00
CA ASP A 43 -2.54 9.74 12.68
C ASP A 43 -1.38 8.93 12.10
N ILE A 44 -1.04 7.80 12.73
CA ILE A 44 0.03 6.90 12.24
C ILE A 44 -0.35 6.34 10.87
N ALA A 45 -1.61 5.93 10.67
CA ALA A 45 -2.07 5.45 9.36
C ALA A 45 -1.97 6.52 8.28
N LYS A 46 -2.29 7.78 8.63
CA LYS A 46 -2.21 8.92 7.73
C LYS A 46 -0.77 9.24 7.35
N GLU A 47 0.15 9.30 8.31
CA GLU A 47 1.57 9.53 8.05
C GLU A 47 2.16 8.45 7.13
N TYR A 48 1.88 7.18 7.43
CA TYR A 48 2.32 6.07 6.60
C TYR A 48 1.76 6.17 5.18
N PHE A 49 0.46 6.46 5.03
CA PHE A 49 -0.17 6.57 3.71
C PHE A 49 0.35 7.76 2.89
N ILE A 50 0.73 8.87 3.53
CA ILE A 50 1.40 9.99 2.86
C ILE A 50 2.80 9.58 2.41
N GLY A 51 3.57 8.93 3.28
CA GLY A 51 4.89 8.39 2.92
C GLY A 51 4.82 7.42 1.75
N LEU A 52 3.81 6.55 1.73
CA LEU A 52 3.51 5.63 0.63
C LEU A 52 3.26 6.36 -0.70
N LYS A 53 2.41 7.39 -0.68
CA LYS A 53 2.14 8.21 -1.87
C LYS A 53 3.39 8.92 -2.36
N ASN A 54 4.17 9.52 -1.47
CA ASN A 54 5.37 10.26 -1.86
C ASN A 54 6.44 9.32 -2.44
N SER A 55 6.58 8.11 -1.90
CA SER A 55 7.52 7.11 -2.43
C SER A 55 7.08 6.51 -3.78
N ILE A 56 5.78 6.56 -4.10
CA ILE A 56 5.24 6.27 -5.45
C ILE A 56 5.60 7.39 -6.46
N HIS A 57 5.70 8.64 -6.02
CA HIS A 57 5.89 9.77 -6.92
C HIS A 57 7.36 10.03 -7.31
N ASP A 58 8.33 9.56 -6.52
CA ASP A 58 9.76 9.82 -6.72
C ASP A 58 10.50 8.79 -7.61
N LYS A 59 9.80 7.77 -8.12
CA LYS A 59 10.41 6.71 -8.95
C LYS A 59 10.01 6.80 -10.43
N PRO A 60 10.91 6.43 -11.36
CA PRO A 60 10.61 6.42 -12.80
C PRO A 60 9.42 5.50 -13.08
N ARG A 61 8.49 5.99 -13.90
CA ARG A 61 7.22 5.33 -14.25
C ARG A 61 7.41 3.83 -14.53
N GLY A 62 6.89 2.95 -13.67
CA GLY A 62 6.80 1.53 -14.03
C GLY A 62 6.48 0.55 -12.91
N MET A 63 7.04 0.70 -11.72
CA MET A 63 6.86 -0.26 -10.61
C MET A 63 7.10 0.42 -9.27
N ASP A 64 6.05 0.55 -8.48
CA ASP A 64 6.13 1.03 -7.10
C ASP A 64 6.08 -0.16 -6.15
N ILE A 65 7.13 -0.29 -5.33
CA ILE A 65 7.35 -1.42 -4.40
C ILE A 65 6.90 -0.98 -3.02
N ILE A 66 5.82 -1.58 -2.51
CA ILE A 66 5.47 -1.49 -1.09
C ILE A 66 6.08 -2.71 -0.41
N ASN A 67 7.08 -2.46 0.45
CA ASN A 67 7.68 -3.50 1.26
C ASN A 67 6.91 -3.56 2.59
N VAL A 68 5.95 -4.47 2.70
CA VAL A 68 5.19 -4.69 3.93
C VAL A 68 5.99 -5.66 4.79
N LYS A 69 6.69 -5.16 5.80
CA LYS A 69 7.28 -6.02 6.83
C LYS A 69 6.18 -6.50 7.76
N PHE A 70 5.95 -7.81 7.77
CA PHE A 70 5.17 -8.46 8.83
C PHE A 70 6.16 -8.74 9.98
N GLU A 71 5.99 -8.03 11.09
CA GLU A 71 6.63 -8.39 12.38
C GLU A 71 5.80 -9.45 13.10
#